data_AF-A0A445ATF9-F1
#
_entry.id   AF-A0A445ATF9-F1
#
_cell.length_a   1.000
_cell.length_b   1.000
_cell.length_c   1.000
_cell.angle_alpha   90.00
_cell.angle_beta   90.00
_cell.angle_gamma   90.00
#
_symmetry.space_group_name_H-M   'P 1'
#
loop_
_entity.id
_entity.type
_entity.pdbx_description
1 polymer ?
#
loop_
_entity_poly.entity_id
_entity_poly.type
_entity_poly.pdbx_seq_one_letter_code
_entity_poly.pdbx_strand_id
1 'polypeptide(L)'
;MIHFCVHAILQWNKRMNLTAVKDADEVMERHIEDSLAILPPLRDCYRTRCSGAPSHERLSLVDVGTGADIPGVVLAIACPEWEVTLMESISKSCVFLEHVVEIIGSSNIQIVQFHPDVSTTMVVKPGPVLDFLCENQNVKHPNLINWTKAKRVLKNFKIKANNIEYKISGLSDNPCKTQK
;
A
#
# COMPACT_ATOMS: atom_id res chain seq x y z
N MET A 1 20.00 -7.05 6.21
CA MET A 1 18.96 -7.00 5.16
C MET A 1 18.49 -5.58 4.88
N ILE A 2 17.98 -4.83 5.87
CA ILE A 2 17.50 -3.44 5.66
C ILE A 2 18.56 -2.51 5.02
N HIS A 3 19.81 -2.51 5.51
CA HIS A 3 20.88 -1.67 4.94
C HIS A 3 21.13 -1.96 3.44
N PHE A 4 20.96 -3.20 2.99
CA PHE A 4 21.09 -3.55 1.57
C PHE A 4 19.95 -2.96 0.75
N CYS A 5 18.73 -2.99 1.27
CA CYS A 5 17.57 -2.33 0.65
C CYS A 5 17.81 -0.82 0.52
N VAL A 6 18.25 -0.15 1.59
CA VAL A 6 18.58 1.29 1.57
C VAL A 6 19.65 1.62 0.52
N HIS A 7 20.74 0.85 0.48
CA HIS A 7 21.80 1.05 -0.50
C HIS A 7 21.29 0.86 -1.94
N ALA A 8 20.47 -0.18 -2.18
CA ALA A 8 19.87 -0.44 -3.49
C ALA A 8 18.94 0.69 -3.91
N ILE A 9 18.08 1.19 -3.01
CA ILE A 9 17.20 2.34 -3.25
C ILE A 9 18.04 3.54 -3.68
N LEU A 10 19.07 3.92 -2.92
CA LEU A 10 19.92 5.08 -3.24
C LEU A 10 20.66 4.93 -4.57
N GLN A 11 21.15 3.73 -4.87
CA GLN A 11 21.87 3.43 -6.11
C GLN A 11 20.96 3.53 -7.33
N TRP A 12 19.78 2.91 -7.26
CA TRP A 12 18.84 2.86 -8.38
C TRP A 12 18.09 4.17 -8.54
N ASN A 13 17.83 4.90 -7.45
CA ASN A 13 17.15 6.19 -7.52
C ASN A 13 17.88 7.20 -8.43
N LYS A 14 19.21 7.13 -8.50
CA LYS A 14 20.04 7.94 -9.42
C LYS A 14 19.73 7.73 -10.91
N ARG A 15 19.15 6.59 -11.28
CA ARG A 15 18.91 6.17 -12.67
C ARG A 15 17.44 6.23 -13.10
N MET A 16 16.52 6.08 -12.15
CA MET A 16 15.10 5.84 -12.45
C MET A 16 14.12 6.67 -11.61
N ASN A 17 14.58 7.53 -10.71
CA ASN A 17 13.72 8.38 -9.86
C ASN A 17 12.63 7.58 -9.12
N LEU A 18 13.04 6.46 -8.48
CA LEU A 18 12.20 5.62 -7.61
C LEU A 18 11.48 6.42 -6.51
N THR A 19 12.15 7.42 -5.95
CA THR A 19 11.66 8.23 -4.84
C THR A 19 12.26 9.64 -4.87
N ALA A 20 11.59 10.60 -4.25
CA ALA A 20 12.11 11.95 -4.09
C ALA A 20 13.30 12.03 -3.13
N VAL A 21 13.45 11.02 -2.26
CA VAL A 21 14.47 10.95 -1.20
C VAL A 21 15.84 10.56 -1.74
N LYS A 22 16.91 11.20 -1.28
CA LYS A 22 18.27 11.06 -1.86
C LYS A 22 19.38 10.74 -0.87
N ASP A 23 19.13 10.80 0.42
CA ASP A 23 20.08 10.44 1.48
C ASP A 23 19.58 9.24 2.29
N ALA A 24 20.52 8.57 2.95
CA ALA A 24 20.22 7.31 3.64
C ALA A 24 19.33 7.49 4.87
N ASP A 25 19.47 8.61 5.58
CA ASP A 25 18.74 8.87 6.81
C ASP A 25 17.26 9.14 6.49
N GLU A 26 16.98 9.97 5.49
CA GLU A 26 15.61 10.15 4.98
C GLU A 26 15.04 8.85 4.39
N VAL A 27 15.86 7.97 3.79
CA VAL A 27 15.35 6.66 3.33
C VAL A 27 14.93 5.81 4.52
N MET A 28 15.74 5.79 5.58
CA MET A 28 15.41 5.07 6.81
C MET A 28 14.11 5.60 7.42
N GLU A 29 14.00 6.91 7.63
CA GLU A 29 12.81 7.51 8.24
C GLU A 29 11.56 7.33 7.36
N ARG A 30 11.63 7.79 6.10
CA ARG A 30 10.44 7.97 5.26
C ARG A 30 10.00 6.72 4.51
N HIS A 31 10.86 5.72 4.40
CA HIS A 31 10.52 4.47 3.72
C HIS A 31 10.61 3.26 4.63
N ILE A 32 11.63 3.15 5.47
CA ILE A 32 11.79 1.96 6.32
C ILE A 32 10.90 2.07 7.56
N GLU A 33 11.07 3.12 8.36
CA GLU A 33 10.32 3.30 9.62
C GLU A 33 8.83 3.48 9.37
N ASP A 34 8.46 4.32 8.39
CA ASP A 34 7.07 4.49 7.96
C ASP A 34 6.42 3.17 7.52
N SER A 35 7.16 2.32 6.80
CA SER A 35 6.64 1.00 6.40
C SER A 35 6.49 0.06 7.59
N LEU A 36 7.39 0.10 8.57
CA LEU A 36 7.29 -0.72 9.78
C LEU A 36 6.14 -0.28 10.70
N ALA A 37 5.80 1.01 10.68
CA ALA A 37 4.74 1.57 11.51
C ALA A 37 3.34 0.96 11.23
N ILE A 38 3.15 0.35 10.05
CA ILE A 38 1.88 -0.34 9.71
C ILE A 38 1.74 -1.72 10.36
N LEU A 39 2.83 -2.31 10.88
CA LEU A 39 2.79 -3.68 11.42
C LEU A 39 1.82 -3.84 12.60
N PRO A 40 1.84 -3.00 13.66
CA PRO A 40 0.90 -3.14 14.76
C PRO A 40 -0.58 -3.05 14.33
N PRO A 41 -1.03 -2.00 13.60
CA PRO A 41 -2.44 -1.93 13.19
C PRO A 41 -2.83 -3.04 12.22
N LEU A 42 -1.93 -3.52 11.35
CA LEU A 42 -2.22 -4.66 10.46
C LEU A 42 -2.48 -5.95 11.25
N ARG A 43 -1.62 -6.26 12.23
CA ARG A 43 -1.77 -7.46 13.10
C ARG A 43 -3.05 -7.38 13.93
N ASP A 44 -3.36 -6.22 14.49
CA ASP A 44 -4.60 -6.02 15.25
C ASP A 44 -5.84 -6.14 14.38
N CYS A 45 -5.83 -5.59 13.16
CA CYS A 45 -6.92 -5.76 12.21
C CYS A 45 -7.15 -7.22 11.85
N TYR A 46 -6.08 -7.97 11.56
CA TYR A 46 -6.18 -9.39 11.25
C TYR A 46 -6.74 -10.17 12.44
N ARG A 47 -6.19 -9.96 13.64
CA ARG A 47 -6.64 -10.63 14.87
C ARG A 47 -8.12 -10.39 15.17
N THR A 48 -8.61 -9.18 14.95
CA THR A 48 -10.00 -8.78 15.26
C THR A 48 -11.01 -9.22 14.20
N ARG A 49 -10.60 -9.31 12.94
CA ARG A 49 -11.51 -9.63 11.82
C ARG A 49 -11.45 -11.09 11.37
N CYS A 50 -10.38 -11.80 11.70
CA CYS A 50 -10.16 -13.20 11.35
C CYS A 50 -10.20 -14.08 12.61
N SER A 51 -11.24 -13.95 13.42
CA SER A 51 -11.46 -14.76 14.63
C SER A 51 -11.47 -16.25 14.28
N GLY A 52 -10.46 -16.99 14.73
CA GLY A 52 -10.28 -18.43 14.45
C GLY A 52 -9.19 -18.76 13.42
N ALA A 53 -8.55 -17.76 12.81
CA ALA A 53 -7.37 -17.98 11.98
C ALA A 53 -6.16 -18.44 12.83
N PRO A 54 -5.24 -19.25 12.27
CA PRO A 54 -3.97 -19.57 12.93
C PRO A 54 -3.18 -18.27 13.19
N SER A 55 -2.13 -18.37 14.02
CA SER A 55 -1.33 -17.23 14.46
C SER A 55 -1.03 -16.23 13.34
N HIS A 56 -0.98 -14.93 13.67
CA HIS A 56 -0.58 -13.86 12.74
C HIS A 56 0.90 -13.93 12.32
N GLU A 57 1.55 -15.06 12.62
CA GLU A 57 2.93 -15.38 12.29
C GLU A 57 3.06 -15.68 10.79
N ARG A 58 2.04 -16.25 10.14
CA ARG A 58 2.09 -16.59 8.70
C ARG A 58 0.93 -15.96 7.93
N LEU A 59 1.15 -14.76 7.39
CA LEU A 59 0.18 -14.04 6.58
C LEU A 59 0.57 -14.08 5.09
N SER A 60 -0.44 -14.07 4.22
CA SER A 60 -0.25 -13.74 2.82
C SER A 60 -0.62 -12.27 2.61
N LEU A 61 0.34 -11.49 2.14
CA LEU A 61 0.22 -10.06 1.91
C LEU A 61 0.37 -9.78 0.40
N VAL A 62 -0.51 -8.95 -0.14
CA VAL A 62 -0.35 -8.39 -1.49
C VAL A 62 -0.14 -6.90 -1.35
N ASP A 63 1.01 -6.40 -1.79
CA ASP A 63 1.30 -4.98 -1.94
C ASP A 63 1.03 -4.59 -3.40
N VAL A 64 0.14 -3.62 -3.62
CA VAL A 64 -0.31 -3.23 -4.96
C VAL A 64 0.19 -1.83 -5.27
N GLY A 65 1.05 -1.75 -6.27
CA GLY A 65 1.98 -0.64 -6.46
C GLY A 65 1.38 0.68 -6.95
N THR A 66 2.10 1.75 -6.58
CA THR A 66 2.08 3.08 -7.23
C THR A 66 3.50 3.72 -7.29
N GLY A 67 4.58 2.95 -7.05
CA GLY A 67 5.95 3.46 -6.89
C GLY A 67 7.00 2.37 -6.57
N ALA A 68 7.97 2.64 -5.69
CA ALA A 68 9.07 1.72 -5.39
C ALA A 68 8.72 0.49 -4.51
N ASP A 69 7.43 0.28 -4.23
CA ASP A 69 6.85 -0.85 -3.45
C ASP A 69 7.57 -1.17 -2.14
N ILE A 70 7.99 -0.10 -1.46
CA ILE A 70 8.84 -0.20 -0.28
C ILE A 70 8.11 -0.75 0.95
N PRO A 71 6.78 -0.57 1.18
CA PRO A 71 6.19 -1.25 2.33
C PRO A 71 6.25 -2.76 2.17
N GLY A 72 5.94 -3.33 1.01
CA GLY A 72 5.97 -4.78 0.81
C GLY A 72 7.35 -5.40 1.06
N VAL A 73 8.42 -4.82 0.51
CA VAL A 73 9.80 -5.32 0.74
C VAL A 73 10.19 -5.21 2.21
N VAL A 74 9.91 -4.08 2.86
CA VAL A 74 10.27 -3.87 4.28
C VAL A 74 9.49 -4.83 5.18
N LEU A 75 8.21 -5.04 4.90
CA LEU A 75 7.37 -5.97 5.64
C LEU A 75 7.82 -7.42 5.47
N ALA A 76 8.24 -7.82 4.26
CA ALA A 76 8.80 -9.15 4.02
C ALA A 76 10.10 -9.39 4.79
N ILE A 77 10.97 -8.37 4.91
CA ILE A 77 12.20 -8.45 5.71
C ILE A 77 11.85 -8.54 7.21
N ALA A 78 10.91 -7.73 7.67
CA ALA A 78 10.53 -7.66 9.08
C ALA A 78 9.71 -8.87 9.55
N CYS A 79 8.98 -9.51 8.63
CA CYS A 79 8.17 -10.69 8.88
C CYS A 79 8.53 -11.80 7.85
N PRO A 80 9.66 -12.51 8.04
CA PRO A 80 10.15 -13.51 7.07
C PRO A 80 9.19 -14.69 6.84
N GLU A 81 8.30 -14.95 7.79
CA GLU A 81 7.27 -15.99 7.72
C GLU A 81 6.07 -15.59 6.85
N TRP A 82 5.97 -14.31 6.46
CA TRP A 82 4.89 -13.84 5.59
C TRP A 82 5.23 -14.12 4.14
N GLU A 83 4.21 -14.52 3.37
CA GLU A 83 4.28 -14.66 1.92
C GLU A 83 3.84 -13.33 1.31
N VAL A 84 4.78 -12.58 0.71
CA VAL A 84 4.51 -11.24 0.19
C VAL A 84 4.53 -11.25 -1.34
N THR A 85 3.43 -10.82 -1.95
CA THR A 85 3.35 -10.57 -3.40
C THR A 85 3.41 -9.08 -3.67
N LEU A 86 4.41 -8.64 -4.45
CA LEU A 86 4.56 -7.27 -4.92
C LEU A 86 3.97 -7.18 -6.33
N MET A 87 2.85 -6.47 -6.49
CA MET A 87 2.23 -6.22 -7.78
C MET A 87 2.65 -4.86 -8.32
N GLU A 88 3.38 -4.86 -9.44
CA GLU A 88 3.87 -3.64 -10.10
C GLU A 88 3.53 -3.66 -11.60
N SER A 89 3.20 -2.49 -12.12
CA SER A 89 2.91 -2.26 -13.54
C SER A 89 4.10 -1.79 -14.35
N ILE A 90 5.05 -1.09 -13.73
CA ILE A 90 6.19 -0.47 -14.39
C ILE A 90 7.34 -1.49 -14.48
N SER A 91 7.67 -1.95 -15.69
CA SER A 91 8.73 -2.96 -15.90
C SER A 91 10.06 -2.59 -15.26
N LYS A 92 10.44 -1.30 -15.28
CA LYS A 92 11.70 -0.83 -14.68
C LYS A 92 11.71 -0.98 -13.15
N SER A 93 10.56 -0.78 -12.51
CA SER A 93 10.39 -1.01 -11.07
C SER A 93 10.45 -2.50 -10.74
N CYS A 94 9.82 -3.37 -11.55
CA CYS A 94 9.94 -4.82 -11.39
C CYS A 94 11.40 -5.27 -11.38
N VAL A 95 12.21 -4.81 -12.35
CA VAL A 95 13.64 -5.14 -12.40
C VAL A 95 14.41 -4.65 -11.17
N PHE A 96 14.06 -3.47 -10.65
CA PHE A 96 14.62 -2.99 -9.38
C PHE A 96 14.24 -3.92 -8.21
N LEU A 97 12.98 -4.31 -8.09
CA LEU A 97 12.51 -5.20 -7.04
C LEU A 97 13.16 -6.58 -7.13
N GLU A 98 13.30 -7.14 -8.33
CA GLU A 98 13.99 -8.42 -8.56
C GLU A 98 15.42 -8.35 -8.05
N HIS A 99 16.13 -7.26 -8.35
CA HIS A 99 17.47 -7.02 -7.85
C HIS A 99 17.53 -6.87 -6.32
N VAL A 100 16.55 -6.20 -5.71
CA VAL A 100 16.47 -6.09 -4.25
C VAL A 100 16.27 -7.47 -3.63
N VAL A 101 15.33 -8.26 -4.14
CA VAL A 101 15.04 -9.64 -3.68
C VAL A 101 16.28 -10.52 -3.76
N GLU A 102 17.03 -10.43 -4.88
CA GLU A 102 18.28 -11.16 -5.07
C GLU A 102 19.33 -10.76 -4.02
N ILE A 103 19.55 -9.46 -3.79
CA ILE A 103 20.55 -8.99 -2.82
C ILE A 103 20.19 -9.38 -1.39
N ILE A 104 18.91 -9.28 -1.00
CA ILE A 104 18.49 -9.63 0.37
C ILE A 104 18.35 -11.13 0.57
N GLY A 105 18.32 -11.93 -0.52
CA GLY A 105 18.17 -13.38 -0.48
C GLY A 105 16.80 -13.84 0.01
N SER A 106 15.73 -13.09 -0.28
CA SER A 106 14.37 -13.42 0.16
C SER A 106 13.76 -14.50 -0.74
N SER A 107 13.25 -15.57 -0.14
CA SER A 107 12.41 -16.57 -0.82
C SER A 107 10.91 -16.33 -0.63
N ASN A 108 10.54 -15.45 0.30
CA ASN A 108 9.16 -15.16 0.69
C ASN A 108 8.54 -13.96 -0.04
N ILE A 109 9.21 -13.49 -1.10
CA ILE A 109 8.75 -12.38 -1.94
C ILE A 109 8.52 -12.90 -3.36
N GLN A 110 7.33 -12.66 -3.87
CA GLN A 110 6.98 -12.89 -5.27
C GLN A 110 6.70 -11.55 -5.94
N ILE A 111 7.31 -11.31 -7.11
CA ILE A 111 7.04 -10.12 -7.91
C ILE A 111 6.10 -10.51 -9.06
N VAL A 112 5.00 -9.78 -9.20
CA VAL A 112 4.02 -9.98 -10.27
C VAL A 112 3.93 -8.70 -11.07
N GLN A 113 4.43 -8.75 -12.30
CA GLN A 113 4.21 -7.66 -13.23
C GLN A 113 2.77 -7.72 -13.78
N PHE A 114 1.98 -6.66 -13.61
CA PHE A 114 0.65 -6.55 -14.20
C PHE A 114 0.60 -5.42 -15.24
N HIS A 115 0.08 -5.70 -16.43
CA HIS A 115 -0.12 -4.65 -17.44
C HIS A 115 -1.53 -4.08 -17.26
N PRO A 116 -1.70 -2.78 -17.01
CA PRO A 116 -3.02 -2.18 -16.86
C PRO A 116 -3.90 -2.38 -18.11
N ASP A 117 -3.27 -2.54 -19.29
CA ASP A 117 -3.93 -2.65 -20.60
C ASP A 117 -4.09 -4.10 -21.13
N VAL A 118 -3.63 -5.14 -20.41
CA VAL A 118 -3.78 -6.53 -20.85
C VAL A 118 -4.73 -7.28 -19.92
N SER A 119 -6.03 -7.27 -20.28
CA SER A 119 -7.10 -8.29 -20.12
C SER A 119 -7.13 -9.27 -18.92
N THR A 120 -6.35 -9.07 -17.87
CA THR A 120 -6.51 -9.68 -16.55
C THR A 120 -6.95 -8.57 -15.60
N THR A 121 -7.99 -7.84 -15.99
CA THR A 121 -8.73 -6.98 -15.08
C THR A 121 -9.38 -7.92 -14.05
N MET A 122 -8.75 -8.08 -12.89
CA MET A 122 -9.55 -8.34 -11.70
C MET A 122 -10.46 -7.14 -11.54
N VAL A 123 -11.71 -7.26 -12.03
CA VAL A 123 -12.77 -6.30 -11.73
C VAL A 123 -13.04 -6.45 -10.24
N VAL A 124 -12.30 -5.70 -9.43
CA VAL A 124 -12.65 -5.48 -8.04
C VAL A 124 -14.00 -4.79 -8.10
N LYS A 125 -15.05 -5.47 -7.62
CA LYS A 125 -16.36 -4.83 -7.50
C LYS A 125 -16.16 -3.57 -6.64
N PRO A 126 -16.63 -2.41 -7.10
CA PRO A 126 -16.66 -1.23 -6.26
C PRO A 126 -17.26 -1.60 -4.91
N GLY A 127 -16.52 -1.34 -3.84
CA GLY A 127 -17.03 -1.58 -2.50
C GLY A 127 -18.15 -0.59 -2.17
N PRO A 128 -18.94 -0.82 -1.10
CA PRO A 128 -20.09 0.03 -0.74
C PRO A 128 -19.79 1.53 -0.64
N VAL A 129 -18.54 1.90 -0.36
CA VAL A 129 -18.09 3.30 -0.32
C VAL A 129 -18.03 3.91 -1.72
N LEU A 130 -17.54 3.18 -2.73
CA LEU A 130 -17.52 3.69 -4.11
C LEU A 130 -18.94 3.83 -4.66
N ASP A 131 -19.81 2.85 -4.40
CA ASP A 131 -21.21 2.89 -4.83
C ASP A 131 -21.92 4.11 -4.23
N PHE A 132 -21.76 4.32 -2.92
CA PHE A 132 -22.26 5.50 -2.22
C PHE A 132 -21.76 6.81 -2.84
N LEU A 133 -20.47 6.90 -3.20
CA LEU A 133 -19.90 8.11 -3.80
C LEU A 133 -20.40 8.35 -5.22
N CYS A 134 -20.60 7.30 -6.01
CA CYS A 134 -21.21 7.37 -7.33
C CYS A 134 -22.67 7.89 -7.24
N GLU A 135 -23.47 7.29 -6.35
CA GLU A 135 -24.86 7.69 -6.12
C GLU A 135 -24.96 9.13 -5.58
N ASN A 136 -24.15 9.50 -4.59
CA ASN A 136 -24.14 10.84 -3.99
C ASN A 136 -23.79 11.95 -5.00
N GLN A 137 -23.01 11.61 -6.03
CA GLN A 137 -22.59 12.55 -7.07
C GLN A 137 -23.35 12.39 -8.39
N ASN A 138 -24.31 11.45 -8.45
CA ASN A 138 -25.05 11.10 -9.65
C ASN A 138 -24.14 10.78 -10.85
N VAL A 139 -23.07 10.02 -10.60
CA VAL A 139 -22.13 9.59 -11.64
C VAL A 139 -22.20 8.08 -11.83
N LYS A 140 -22.17 7.65 -13.10
CA LYS A 140 -22.33 6.22 -13.46
C LYS A 140 -21.03 5.41 -13.35
N HIS A 141 -19.88 6.08 -13.37
CA HIS A 141 -18.57 5.42 -13.30
C HIS A 141 -17.66 6.07 -12.26
N PRO A 142 -16.89 5.29 -11.49
CA PRO A 142 -16.00 5.81 -10.44
C PRO A 142 -14.93 6.80 -10.93
N ASN A 143 -14.51 6.71 -12.19
CA ASN A 143 -13.57 7.66 -12.81
C ASN A 143 -14.15 9.08 -12.98
N LEU A 144 -15.46 9.25 -12.84
CA LEU A 144 -16.16 10.54 -12.89
C LEU A 144 -16.40 11.14 -11.48
N ILE A 145 -15.98 10.45 -10.41
CA ILE A 145 -16.12 10.94 -9.03
C ILE A 145 -15.27 12.20 -8.87
N ASN A 146 -15.91 13.28 -8.41
CA ASN A 146 -15.17 14.45 -7.94
C ASN A 146 -14.62 14.14 -6.54
N TRP A 147 -13.33 13.80 -6.47
CA TRP A 147 -12.66 13.42 -5.22
C TRP A 147 -12.61 14.54 -4.19
N THR A 148 -12.56 15.80 -4.62
CA THR A 148 -12.63 16.96 -3.73
C THR A 148 -13.99 17.05 -3.04
N LYS A 149 -15.08 16.74 -3.77
CA LYS A 149 -16.44 16.67 -3.21
C LYS A 149 -16.63 15.43 -2.33
N ALA A 150 -16.16 14.26 -2.79
CA ALA A 150 -16.22 13.00 -2.03
C ALA A 150 -15.57 13.14 -0.65
N LYS A 151 -14.38 13.74 -0.60
CA LYS A 151 -13.62 13.95 0.64
C LYS A 151 -14.35 14.83 1.65
N ARG A 152 -15.05 15.88 1.21
CA ARG A 152 -15.90 16.72 2.09
C ARG A 152 -17.08 15.93 2.66
N VAL A 153 -17.70 15.09 1.85
CA VAL A 153 -18.82 14.23 2.26
C VAL A 153 -18.34 13.20 3.29
N LEU A 154 -17.23 12.53 3.01
CA LEU A 154 -16.66 11.50 3.89
C LEU A 154 -16.17 12.07 5.23
N LYS A 155 -15.61 13.29 5.26
CA LYS A 155 -15.21 13.98 6.50
C LYS A 155 -16.36 14.24 7.48
N ASN A 156 -17.56 14.41 6.95
CA ASN A 156 -18.76 14.68 7.74
C ASN A 156 -19.62 13.42 7.96
N PHE A 157 -19.19 12.29 7.39
CA PHE A 157 -19.90 11.04 7.49
C PHE A 157 -19.77 10.45 8.89
N LYS A 158 -20.89 9.99 9.43
CA LYS A 158 -20.96 9.30 10.71
C LYS A 158 -21.48 7.89 10.48
N ILE A 159 -20.82 6.91 11.08
CA ILE A 159 -21.22 5.51 11.02
C ILE A 159 -21.82 5.15 12.38
N LYS A 160 -23.03 4.59 12.41
CA LYS A 160 -23.65 4.11 13.64
C LYS A 160 -23.50 2.59 13.73
N ALA A 161 -22.82 2.10 14.76
CA ALA A 161 -22.67 0.68 15.03
C ALA A 161 -22.95 0.42 16.52
N ASN A 162 -23.80 -0.59 16.83
CA ASN A 162 -24.22 -0.92 18.19
C ASN A 162 -24.71 0.30 19.00
N ASN A 163 -25.52 1.15 18.37
CA ASN A 163 -26.02 2.42 18.92
C ASN A 163 -24.97 3.49 19.26
N ILE A 164 -23.72 3.30 18.87
CA ILE A 164 -22.63 4.29 19.04
C ILE A 164 -22.33 4.93 17.67
N GLU A 165 -22.25 6.26 17.62
CA GLU A 165 -21.84 7.00 16.43
C GLU A 165 -20.32 7.19 16.39
N TYR A 166 -19.71 6.84 15.26
CA TYR A 166 -18.30 7.04 14.96
C TYR A 166 -18.16 8.06 13.83
N LYS A 167 -17.34 9.09 14.03
CA LYS A 167 -16.99 10.05 12.98
C LYS A 167 -15.75 9.54 12.23
N ILE A 168 -15.80 9.55 10.91
CA ILE A 168 -14.60 9.28 10.10
C ILE A 168 -13.62 10.44 10.29
N SER A 169 -12.42 10.16 10.80
CA SER A 169 -11.34 11.13 11.01
C SER A 169 -10.09 10.71 10.20
N GLY A 170 -9.13 11.62 9.99
CA GLY A 170 -7.85 11.30 9.32
C GLY A 170 -7.80 11.51 7.80
N LEU A 171 -8.87 11.98 7.15
CA LEU A 171 -8.81 12.39 5.74
C LEU A 171 -8.11 13.76 5.62
N SER A 172 -6.79 13.77 5.45
CA SER A 172 -6.00 15.01 5.32
C SER A 172 -6.39 15.78 4.06
N ASP A 173 -6.56 17.12 4.12
CA ASP A 173 -6.95 17.97 2.98
C ASP A 173 -5.96 17.98 1.83
N ASN A 174 -4.71 17.71 2.14
CA ASN A 174 -3.64 17.59 1.17
C ASN A 174 -3.84 16.32 0.32
N PRO A 175 -3.66 16.35 -1.00
CA PRO A 175 -3.41 15.12 -1.76
C PRO A 175 -2.16 14.43 -1.21
N CYS A 176 -2.04 13.10 -1.31
CA CYS A 176 -0.92 12.35 -0.72
C CYS A 176 0.46 12.95 -1.07
N LYS A 177 0.63 13.48 -2.29
CA LYS A 177 1.85 14.15 -2.75
C LYS A 177 2.26 15.42 -1.98
N THR A 178 1.36 16.01 -1.18
CA THR A 178 1.63 17.20 -0.37
C THR A 178 1.41 16.96 1.12
N GLN A 179 1.26 15.70 1.53
CA GLN A 179 1.32 15.28 2.92
C GLN A 179 2.80 15.10 3.26
N LYS A 180 3.27 15.76 4.33
CA LYS A 180 4.66 15.67 4.79
C LYS A 180 4.89 14.31 5.42
#